data_AF-A0A2G9NP71-F1
#
_entry.id   AF-A0A2G9NP71-F1
#
_cell.length_a   1.000
_cell.length_b   1.000
_cell.length_c   1.000
_cell.angle_alpha   90.00
_cell.angle_beta   90.00
_cell.angle_gamma   90.00
#
_symmetry.space_group_name_H-M   'P 1'
#
loop_
_entity.id
_entity.type
_entity.pdbx_description
1 polymer ?
#
loop_
_entity_poly.entity_id
_entity_poly.type
_entity_poly.pdbx_seq_one_letter_code
_entity_poly.pdbx_strand_id
1 'polypeptide(L)'
;MEEKKRMITDYLRKNPKATYKDIRRDLKLHPNRYFSGLKEAFLKAGVIPPRTFDFKTPEEKRRIIIDYIRKNPMVGGHTIKKHTKINFQTIFKNTEEAFEAAGIKYPRKNRRKLYLRKVNERKEEIIRLIKENSEITLPEITRRTGTSFYKIFKSVKEAYKEAGVEEVKGSSKIRNRKKKEIIDFIKNNPKATQRDLNSNCRTHVQSLFKGGIYEAYKRAKVSYPYERIKVYGVVIKDIKRRAREFEDRIVLKLSGYGKVNRLVKSKRGFADAVLERKGKKAIVEIKDYQSHKISLSEAKQLNKYLEDFECKLGFLVCSKKPKKDKFLIGNNRIYVLEESELKNIPSIIEGLS
;
A
#
# COMPACT_ATOMS: atom_id res chain seq x y z
N MET A 1 31.03 36.65 58.44
CA MET A 1 31.30 36.80 56.98
C MET A 1 32.62 36.19 56.57
N GLU A 2 33.67 36.35 57.38
CA GLU A 2 35.03 35.92 57.03
C GLU A 2 35.21 34.40 56.90
N GLU A 3 34.50 33.62 57.71
CA GLU A 3 34.46 32.16 57.60
C GLU A 3 33.97 31.69 56.21
N LYS A 4 32.93 32.34 55.67
CA LYS A 4 32.37 32.01 54.34
C LYS A 4 33.33 32.41 53.21
N LYS A 5 34.06 33.51 53.35
CA LYS A 5 35.14 33.87 52.41
C LYS A 5 36.26 32.84 52.44
N ARG A 6 36.66 32.37 53.63
CA ARG A 6 37.69 31.34 53.81
C ARG A 6 37.29 30.01 53.16
N MET A 7 36.05 29.55 53.36
CA MET A 7 35.52 28.34 52.72
C MET A 7 35.60 28.39 51.18
N ILE A 8 35.22 29.52 50.59
CA ILE A 8 35.28 29.71 49.12
C ILE A 8 36.75 29.73 48.65
N THR A 9 37.62 30.40 49.39
CA THR A 9 39.06 30.53 49.08
C THR A 9 39.74 29.17 49.12
N ASP A 10 39.49 28.37 50.17
CA ASP A 10 40.07 27.03 50.33
C ASP A 10 39.52 26.04 49.29
N TYR A 11 38.24 26.15 48.94
CA TYR A 11 37.65 25.36 47.86
C TYR A 11 38.27 25.69 46.50
N LEU A 12 38.53 26.97 46.20
CA LEU A 12 39.20 27.41 44.97
C LEU A 12 40.66 26.96 44.90
N ARG A 13 41.38 26.93 46.03
CA ARG A 13 42.74 26.35 46.11
C ARG A 13 42.75 24.88 45.74
N LYS A 14 41.79 24.11 46.26
CA LYS A 14 41.65 22.67 45.97
C LYS A 14 41.12 22.42 44.55
N ASN A 15 40.34 23.34 44.00
CA ASN A 15 39.67 23.21 42.71
C ASN A 15 39.93 24.43 41.80
N PRO A 16 41.15 24.58 41.25
CA PRO A 16 41.56 25.79 40.53
C PRO A 16 40.83 26.02 39.19
N LYS A 17 40.02 25.05 38.73
CA LYS A 17 39.18 25.17 37.53
C LYS A 17 37.68 25.33 37.85
N ALA A 18 37.32 25.46 39.12
CA ALA A 18 35.92 25.52 39.53
C ALA A 18 35.20 26.71 38.90
N THR A 19 33.97 26.47 38.44
CA THR A 19 33.10 27.53 37.92
C THR A 19 32.23 28.11 39.05
N TYR A 20 31.56 29.23 38.74
CA TYR A 20 30.57 29.83 39.62
C TYR A 20 29.49 28.83 40.07
N LYS A 21 29.10 27.91 39.19
CA LYS A 21 28.08 26.90 39.48
C LYS A 21 28.59 25.83 40.44
N ASP A 22 29.85 25.42 40.31
CA ASP A 22 30.46 24.39 41.16
C ASP A 22 30.52 24.86 42.62
N ILE A 23 30.93 26.11 42.84
CA ILE A 23 30.99 26.70 44.18
C ILE A 23 29.60 26.81 44.81
N ARG A 24 28.59 27.21 44.03
CA ARG A 24 27.19 27.27 44.51
C ARG A 24 26.60 25.90 44.82
N ARG A 25 26.96 24.87 44.05
CA ARG A 25 26.47 23.51 44.26
C ARG A 25 27.11 22.90 45.50
N ASP A 26 28.43 22.98 45.60
CA ASP A 26 29.19 22.19 46.57
C ASP A 26 29.28 22.89 47.93
N LEU A 27 29.40 24.22 47.96
CA LEU A 27 29.43 24.99 49.20
C LEU A 27 28.07 25.58 49.59
N LYS A 28 27.07 25.55 48.70
CA LYS A 28 25.78 26.26 48.89
C LYS A 28 25.94 27.76 49.17
N LEU A 29 27.07 28.35 48.78
CA LEU A 29 27.39 29.77 48.95
C LEU A 29 27.36 30.51 47.62
N HIS A 30 26.98 31.80 47.66
CA HIS A 30 26.98 32.67 46.48
C HIS A 30 28.22 33.58 46.51
N PRO A 31 29.26 33.34 45.67
CA PRO A 31 30.54 34.06 45.75
C PRO A 31 30.40 35.58 45.72
N ASN A 32 29.49 36.10 44.90
CA ASN A 32 29.29 37.55 44.76
C ASN A 32 28.63 38.23 45.98
N ARG A 33 28.21 37.46 47.00
CA ARG A 33 27.77 38.03 48.29
C ARG A 33 28.94 38.32 49.23
N TYR A 34 30.12 37.78 48.94
CA TYR A 34 31.29 37.82 49.81
C TYR A 34 32.53 38.43 49.13
N PHE A 35 32.54 38.47 47.80
CA PHE A 35 33.55 39.11 46.95
C PHE A 35 32.86 40.00 45.91
N SER A 36 33.53 41.03 45.41
CA SER A 36 33.03 41.89 44.31
C SER A 36 32.84 41.13 43.00
N GLY A 37 33.47 39.96 42.87
CA GLY A 37 33.24 39.01 41.78
C GLY A 37 34.10 37.77 41.95
N LEU A 38 33.82 36.74 41.13
CA LEU A 38 34.55 35.48 41.22
C LEU A 38 36.05 35.64 40.91
N LYS A 39 36.42 36.60 40.04
CA LYS A 39 37.84 36.93 39.75
C LYS A 39 38.60 37.34 41.02
N GLU A 40 37.99 38.15 41.90
CA GLU A 40 38.59 38.56 43.17
C GLU A 40 38.78 37.35 44.10
N ALA A 41 37.82 36.42 44.14
CA ALA A 41 37.92 35.21 44.95
C ALA A 41 39.09 34.30 44.50
N PHE A 42 39.32 34.17 43.18
CA PHE A 42 40.47 33.46 42.62
C PHE A 42 41.80 34.11 43.02
N LEU A 43 41.89 35.44 42.89
CA LEU A 43 43.10 36.19 43.27
C LEU A 43 43.40 36.07 44.77
N LYS A 44 42.39 36.19 45.64
CA LYS A 44 42.55 35.99 47.10
C LYS A 44 42.90 34.55 47.47
N ALA A 45 42.50 33.58 46.66
CA ALA A 45 42.90 32.18 46.81
C ALA A 45 44.36 31.92 46.39
N GLY A 46 45.02 32.85 45.72
CA GLY A 46 46.34 32.66 45.12
C GLY A 46 46.27 31.79 43.85
N VAL A 47 45.12 31.72 43.19
CA VAL A 47 44.87 30.91 42.00
C VAL A 47 44.67 31.80 40.79
N ILE A 48 45.32 31.47 39.66
CA ILE A 48 45.18 32.22 38.41
C ILE A 48 43.72 32.11 37.92
N PRO A 49 42.99 33.23 37.78
CA PRO A 49 41.61 33.18 37.30
C PRO A 49 41.55 32.67 35.85
N PRO A 50 40.52 31.88 35.48
CA PRO A 50 40.30 31.46 34.10
C PRO A 50 40.31 32.62 33.09
N ARG A 51 40.93 32.40 31.92
CA ARG A 51 41.03 33.36 30.79
C ARG A 51 39.71 33.99 30.33
N THR A 52 38.57 33.39 30.68
CA THR A 52 37.23 33.89 30.39
C THR A 52 36.85 35.15 31.18
N PHE A 53 37.63 35.52 32.21
CA PHE A 53 37.40 36.74 33.03
C PHE A 53 38.13 37.99 32.50
N ASP A 54 38.88 37.87 31.40
CA ASP A 54 39.48 39.02 30.73
C ASP A 54 38.55 39.47 29.59
N PHE A 55 37.80 40.54 29.84
CA PHE A 55 36.89 41.12 28.86
C PHE A 55 37.70 41.82 27.76
N LYS A 56 37.62 41.30 26.54
CA LYS A 56 38.17 41.98 25.36
C LYS A 56 37.29 43.14 24.94
N THR A 57 37.89 44.30 24.65
CA THR A 57 37.17 45.47 24.14
C THR A 57 36.62 45.21 22.72
N PRO A 58 35.62 45.97 22.26
CA PRO A 58 35.15 45.88 20.87
C PRO A 58 36.28 46.05 19.84
N GLU A 59 37.25 46.92 20.10
CA GLU A 59 38.38 47.22 19.23
C GLU A 59 39.37 46.06 19.15
N GLU A 60 39.66 45.41 20.28
CA GLU A 60 40.49 44.21 20.33
C GLU A 60 39.82 43.05 19.60
N LYS A 61 38.51 42.89 19.80
CA LYS A 61 37.71 41.89 19.08
C LYS A 61 37.74 42.14 17.57
N ARG A 62 37.65 43.41 17.16
CA ARG A 62 37.74 43.84 15.76
C ARG A 62 39.09 43.48 15.16
N ARG A 63 40.20 43.80 15.86
CA ARG A 63 41.57 43.48 15.43
C ARG A 63 41.78 41.97 15.26
N ILE A 64 41.34 41.17 16.23
CA ILE A 64 41.46 39.70 16.18
C ILE A 64 40.72 39.11 14.97
N ILE A 65 39.52 39.61 14.68
CA ILE A 65 38.75 39.15 13.51
C ILE A 65 39.46 39.52 12.21
N ILE A 66 39.94 40.77 12.08
CA ILE A 66 40.66 41.26 10.90
C ILE A 66 41.93 40.43 10.66
N ASP A 67 42.75 40.24 11.69
CA ASP A 67 44.00 39.47 11.58
C ASP A 67 43.73 38.00 11.22
N TYR A 68 42.66 37.42 11.77
CA TYR A 68 42.26 36.06 11.43
C TYR A 68 41.84 35.93 9.96
N ILE A 69 41.07 36.88 9.44
CA ILE A 69 40.65 36.93 8.03
C ILE A 69 41.87 37.12 7.12
N ARG A 70 42.79 38.01 7.48
CA ARG A 70 44.06 38.23 6.75
C ARG A 70 44.88 36.96 6.60
N LYS A 71 44.99 36.18 7.69
CA LYS A 71 45.68 34.88 7.68
C LYS A 71 44.91 33.77 6.97
N ASN A 72 43.59 33.93 6.76
CA ASN A 72 42.72 32.88 6.25
C ASN A 72 41.66 33.44 5.25
N PRO A 73 42.06 33.93 4.07
CA PRO A 73 41.18 34.71 3.18
C PRO A 73 40.00 33.93 2.55
N MET A 74 39.91 32.61 2.73
CA MET A 74 38.86 31.75 2.13
C MET A 74 37.84 31.21 3.14
N VAL A 75 37.95 31.57 4.43
CA VAL A 75 37.08 31.00 5.48
C VAL A 75 35.68 31.63 5.51
N GLY A 76 34.69 30.89 6.03
CA GLY A 76 33.34 31.42 6.25
C GLY A 76 33.16 32.05 7.63
N GLY A 77 32.15 32.91 7.79
CA GLY A 77 31.82 33.56 9.07
C GLY A 77 31.65 32.59 10.25
N HIS A 78 31.10 31.39 10.02
CA HIS A 78 31.03 30.34 11.04
C HIS A 78 32.42 29.91 11.52
N THR A 79 33.36 29.68 10.61
CA THR A 79 34.74 29.27 10.92
C THR A 79 35.44 30.36 11.73
N ILE A 80 35.26 31.63 11.34
CA ILE A 80 35.80 32.78 12.09
C ILE A 80 35.29 32.74 13.53
N LYS A 81 33.96 32.68 13.73
CA LYS A 81 33.36 32.61 15.08
C LYS A 81 33.88 31.43 15.92
N LYS A 82 34.06 30.26 15.30
CA LYS A 82 34.50 29.04 15.98
C LYS A 82 35.94 29.17 16.51
N HIS A 83 36.83 29.77 15.72
CA HIS A 83 38.25 29.87 16.02
C HIS A 83 38.60 31.10 16.86
N THR A 84 38.00 32.26 16.57
CA THR A 84 38.25 33.47 17.36
C THR A 84 37.49 33.48 18.68
N LYS A 85 36.46 32.63 18.83
CA LYS A 85 35.49 32.63 19.94
C LYS A 85 34.76 33.97 20.10
N ILE A 86 34.77 34.81 19.06
CA ILE A 86 34.12 36.11 19.04
C ILE A 86 32.93 36.03 18.09
N ASN A 87 31.78 36.51 18.53
CA ASN A 87 30.64 36.66 17.65
C ASN A 87 30.87 37.88 16.73
N PHE A 88 31.27 37.66 15.48
CA PHE A 88 31.58 38.77 14.57
C PHE A 88 30.38 39.71 14.33
N GLN A 89 29.13 39.22 14.49
CA GLN A 89 27.91 40.03 14.38
C GLN A 89 27.78 41.12 15.45
N THR A 90 28.52 41.02 16.56
CA THR A 90 28.55 42.07 17.59
C THR A 90 29.56 43.17 17.26
N ILE A 91 30.36 43.01 16.20
CA ILE A 91 31.47 43.90 15.82
C ILE A 91 31.30 44.42 14.39
N PHE A 92 30.73 43.61 13.48
CA PHE A 92 30.46 43.93 12.09
C PHE A 92 28.99 43.56 11.77
N LYS A 93 28.32 44.34 10.91
CA LYS A 93 26.93 44.11 10.49
C LYS A 93 26.78 42.79 9.74
N ASN A 94 27.77 42.40 8.93
CA ASN A 94 27.77 41.13 8.20
C ASN A 94 29.20 40.63 7.94
N THR A 95 29.34 39.41 7.41
CA THR A 95 30.65 38.84 7.11
C THR A 95 31.37 39.58 5.99
N GLU A 96 30.65 40.21 5.06
CA GLU A 96 31.25 40.96 3.95
C GLU A 96 32.00 42.19 4.45
N GLU A 97 31.39 42.96 5.35
CA GLU A 97 32.00 44.12 6.01
C GLU A 97 33.26 43.73 6.80
N ALA A 98 33.26 42.57 7.47
CA ALA A 98 34.44 42.07 8.16
C ALA A 98 35.61 41.75 7.21
N PHE A 99 35.31 41.28 6.00
CA PHE A 99 36.30 41.01 4.97
C PHE A 99 36.80 42.29 4.31
N GLU A 100 35.91 43.25 4.05
CA GLU A 100 36.26 44.58 3.55
C GLU A 100 37.17 45.32 4.55
N ALA A 101 36.84 45.29 5.84
CA ALA A 101 37.68 45.86 6.90
C ALA A 101 39.07 45.19 7.02
N ALA A 102 39.18 43.93 6.58
CA ALA A 102 40.45 43.22 6.52
C ALA A 102 41.27 43.52 5.24
N GLY A 103 40.69 44.24 4.28
CA GLY A 103 41.28 44.50 2.97
C GLY A 103 41.19 43.33 1.99
N ILE A 104 40.30 42.37 2.24
CA ILE A 104 40.17 41.14 1.43
C ILE A 104 38.82 41.11 0.74
N LYS A 105 38.81 40.82 -0.58
CA LYS A 105 37.58 40.63 -1.34
C LYS A 105 36.80 39.43 -0.80
N TYR A 106 35.56 39.66 -0.37
CA TYR A 106 34.71 38.61 0.18
C TYR A 106 34.49 37.46 -0.85
N PRO A 107 34.94 36.22 -0.57
CA PRO A 107 35.03 35.14 -1.57
C PRO A 107 33.67 34.56 -2.00
N ARG A 108 32.54 35.04 -1.46
CA ARG A 108 31.21 34.42 -1.65
C ARG A 108 30.15 35.30 -2.34
N LYS A 109 30.53 36.41 -2.98
CA LYS A 109 29.59 37.38 -3.62
C LYS A 109 28.59 36.76 -4.63
N ASN A 110 28.89 35.61 -5.25
CA ASN A 110 28.09 35.09 -6.37
C ASN A 110 27.19 33.86 -6.09
N ARG A 111 27.12 33.34 -4.85
CA ARG A 111 26.37 32.09 -4.57
C ARG A 111 24.87 32.19 -4.85
N ARG A 112 24.23 33.34 -4.61
CA ARG A 112 22.78 33.51 -4.80
C ARG A 112 22.37 33.47 -6.26
N LYS A 113 23.14 34.13 -7.15
CA LYS A 113 22.88 34.14 -8.61
C LYS A 113 23.11 32.76 -9.24
N LEU A 114 24.17 32.06 -8.83
CA LEU A 114 24.44 30.67 -9.23
C LEU A 114 23.36 29.69 -8.73
N TYR A 115 22.87 29.88 -7.50
CA TYR A 115 21.77 29.08 -6.95
C TYR A 115 20.48 29.28 -7.74
N LEU A 116 20.11 30.53 -8.05
CA LEU A 116 18.89 30.84 -8.81
C LEU A 116 18.94 30.28 -10.24
N ARG A 117 20.08 30.36 -10.93
CA ARG A 117 20.26 29.73 -12.26
C ARG A 117 20.00 28.22 -12.19
N LYS A 118 20.60 27.52 -11.22
CA LYS A 118 20.39 26.08 -11.02
C LYS A 118 18.93 25.72 -10.69
N VAL A 119 18.20 26.59 -10.01
CA VAL A 119 16.77 26.38 -9.71
C VAL A 119 15.94 26.49 -10.99
N ASN A 120 16.20 27.50 -11.84
CA ASN A 120 15.47 27.68 -13.09
C ASN A 120 15.74 26.56 -14.11
N GLU A 121 16.99 26.15 -14.27
CA GLU A 121 17.36 25.00 -15.12
C GLU A 121 16.62 23.73 -14.70
N ARG A 122 16.57 23.45 -13.39
CA ARG A 122 15.81 22.31 -12.84
C ARG A 122 14.31 22.48 -13.00
N LYS A 123 13.80 23.71 -12.92
CA LYS A 123 12.38 24.02 -13.15
C LYS A 123 11.97 23.67 -14.57
N GLU A 124 12.76 24.11 -15.55
CA GLU A 124 12.55 23.80 -16.98
C GLU A 124 12.65 22.29 -17.26
N GLU A 125 13.61 21.61 -16.63
CA GLU A 125 13.75 20.16 -16.75
C GLU A 125 12.51 19.40 -16.23
N ILE A 126 11.99 19.79 -15.06
CA ILE A 126 10.76 19.20 -14.49
C ILE A 126 9.57 19.47 -15.43
N ILE A 127 9.44 20.69 -15.96
CA ILE A 127 8.37 21.03 -16.90
C ILE A 127 8.46 20.17 -18.18
N ARG A 128 9.66 19.99 -18.72
CA ARG A 128 9.90 19.14 -19.89
C ARG A 128 9.48 17.69 -19.62
N LEU A 129 9.88 17.12 -18.49
CA LEU A 129 9.50 15.75 -18.10
C LEU A 129 7.98 15.58 -17.98
N ILE A 130 7.28 16.60 -17.46
CA ILE A 130 5.81 16.59 -17.35
C ILE A 130 5.15 16.68 -18.73
N LYS A 131 5.68 17.49 -19.66
CA LYS A 131 5.18 17.59 -21.03
C LYS A 131 5.38 16.29 -21.81
N GLU A 132 6.54 15.65 -21.67
CA GLU A 132 6.87 14.38 -22.32
C GLU A 132 6.01 13.23 -21.77
N ASN A 133 5.68 13.25 -20.48
CA ASN A 133 4.85 12.23 -19.85
C ASN A 133 3.99 12.82 -18.74
N SER A 134 2.74 13.15 -19.06
CA SER A 134 1.78 13.70 -18.10
C SER A 134 1.42 12.73 -16.96
N GLU A 135 1.74 11.43 -17.08
CA GLU A 135 1.55 10.43 -16.02
C GLU A 135 2.77 10.27 -15.11
N ILE A 136 3.85 11.03 -15.32
CA ILE A 136 5.07 10.92 -14.52
C ILE A 136 4.77 11.14 -13.02
N THR A 137 5.48 10.39 -12.18
CA THR A 137 5.32 10.40 -10.72
C THR A 137 6.38 11.27 -10.04
N LEU A 138 6.07 11.83 -8.87
CA LEU A 138 7.03 12.65 -8.11
C LEU A 138 8.34 11.93 -7.77
N PRO A 139 8.33 10.63 -7.37
CA PRO A 139 9.57 9.89 -7.16
C PRO A 139 10.40 9.78 -8.44
N GLU A 140 9.75 9.59 -9.60
CA GLU A 140 10.45 9.49 -10.87
C GLU A 140 11.05 10.82 -11.33
N ILE A 141 10.31 11.93 -11.16
CA ILE A 141 10.85 13.29 -11.38
C ILE A 141 12.07 13.52 -10.48
N THR A 142 11.98 13.17 -9.21
CA THR A 142 13.07 13.37 -8.24
C THR A 142 14.31 12.54 -8.60
N ARG A 143 14.11 11.30 -9.05
CA ARG A 143 15.19 10.41 -9.51
C ARG A 143 15.89 10.96 -10.75
N ARG A 144 15.14 11.48 -11.73
CA ARG A 144 15.71 12.01 -12.98
C ARG A 144 16.43 13.34 -12.79
N THR A 145 15.86 14.25 -11.99
CA THR A 145 16.40 15.61 -11.79
C THR A 145 17.37 15.73 -10.61
N GLY A 146 17.55 14.65 -9.83
CA GLY A 146 18.37 14.63 -8.61
C GLY A 146 17.92 15.63 -7.54
N THR A 147 16.70 16.17 -7.66
CA THR A 147 16.21 17.27 -6.83
C THR A 147 14.80 16.97 -6.34
N SER A 148 14.57 17.21 -5.06
CA SER A 148 13.22 17.10 -4.49
C SER A 148 12.28 18.09 -5.18
N PHE A 149 11.19 17.57 -5.75
CA PHE A 149 10.18 18.34 -6.47
C PHE A 149 9.73 19.61 -5.70
N TYR A 150 9.46 19.44 -4.40
CA TYR A 150 8.95 20.53 -3.54
C TYR A 150 9.98 21.61 -3.20
N LYS A 151 11.26 21.44 -3.59
CA LYS A 151 12.26 22.52 -3.54
C LYS A 151 12.13 23.50 -4.72
N ILE A 152 11.42 23.09 -5.78
CA ILE A 152 11.30 23.85 -7.03
C ILE A 152 9.86 24.36 -7.21
N PHE A 153 8.86 23.51 -6.95
CA PHE A 153 7.44 23.85 -7.07
C PHE A 153 6.73 23.76 -5.72
N LYS A 154 5.75 24.64 -5.47
CA LYS A 154 4.93 24.58 -4.24
C LYS A 154 3.92 23.43 -4.29
N SER A 155 3.45 23.08 -5.49
CA SER A 155 2.47 22.00 -5.67
C SER A 155 2.60 21.28 -7.01
N VAL A 156 2.03 20.07 -7.11
CA VAL A 156 1.93 19.32 -8.37
C VAL A 156 1.10 20.08 -9.39
N LYS A 157 -0.05 20.61 -8.96
CA LYS A 157 -0.95 21.41 -9.80
C LYS A 157 -0.25 22.61 -10.43
N GLU A 158 0.61 23.31 -9.69
CA GLU A 158 1.40 24.44 -10.20
C GLU A 158 2.34 23.98 -11.33
N ALA A 159 3.08 22.89 -11.13
CA ALA A 159 3.99 22.38 -12.15
C ALA A 159 3.26 21.93 -13.43
N TYR A 160 2.10 21.29 -13.30
CA TYR A 160 1.27 20.89 -14.44
C TYR A 160 0.68 22.09 -15.18
N LYS A 161 0.22 23.11 -14.44
CA LYS A 161 -0.25 24.38 -15.02
C LYS A 161 0.87 25.07 -15.80
N GLU A 162 2.07 25.17 -15.23
CA GLU A 162 3.23 25.74 -15.91
C GLU A 162 3.70 24.91 -17.12
N ALA A 163 3.52 23.59 -17.06
CA ALA A 163 3.76 22.71 -18.19
C ALA A 163 2.68 22.77 -19.28
N GLY A 164 1.55 23.46 -19.04
CA GLY A 164 0.45 23.56 -20.00
C GLY A 164 -0.28 22.24 -20.23
N VAL A 165 -0.24 21.32 -19.26
CA VAL A 165 -0.92 20.01 -19.33
C VAL A 165 -1.90 19.84 -18.18
N GLU A 166 -3.01 19.13 -18.44
CA GLU A 166 -4.00 18.85 -17.42
C GLU A 166 -3.43 17.87 -16.37
N GLU A 167 -3.70 18.15 -15.08
CA GLU A 167 -3.24 17.30 -14.00
C GLU A 167 -3.99 15.97 -13.99
N VAL A 168 -3.29 14.88 -14.29
CA VAL A 168 -3.84 13.54 -14.09
C VAL A 168 -3.81 13.21 -12.60
N LYS A 169 -4.99 13.04 -11.98
CA LYS A 169 -5.10 12.63 -10.57
C LYS A 169 -4.32 11.35 -10.28
N GLY A 170 -3.72 11.25 -9.10
CA GLY A 170 -2.86 10.13 -8.72
C GLY A 170 -3.52 8.74 -8.84
N SER A 171 -4.81 8.62 -8.48
CA SER A 171 -5.57 7.38 -8.64
C SER A 171 -5.74 6.98 -10.12
N SER A 172 -5.98 7.94 -11.01
CA SER A 172 -6.05 7.73 -12.46
C SER A 172 -4.70 7.31 -13.04
N LYS A 173 -3.58 7.92 -12.60
CA LYS A 173 -2.22 7.53 -13.01
C LYS A 173 -1.91 6.08 -12.65
N ILE A 174 -2.18 5.68 -11.40
CA ILE A 174 -1.96 4.30 -10.94
C ILE A 174 -2.80 3.32 -11.77
N ARG A 175 -4.07 3.67 -12.01
CA ARG A 175 -4.99 2.86 -12.81
C ARG A 175 -4.51 2.68 -14.25
N ASN A 176 -4.06 3.75 -14.90
CA ASN A 176 -3.56 3.72 -16.28
C ASN A 176 -2.26 2.92 -16.39
N ARG A 177 -1.33 3.11 -15.45
CA ARG A 177 -0.11 2.28 -15.37
C ARG A 177 -0.43 0.79 -15.25
N LYS A 178 -1.38 0.43 -14.38
CA LYS A 178 -1.80 -0.97 -14.20
C LYS A 178 -2.51 -1.54 -15.44
N LYS A 179 -3.30 -0.72 -16.15
CA LYS A 179 -3.85 -1.12 -17.45
C LYS A 179 -2.75 -1.41 -18.47
N LYS A 180 -1.73 -0.55 -18.54
CA LYS A 180 -0.58 -0.72 -19.45
C LYS A 180 0.22 -1.98 -19.10
N GLU A 181 0.50 -2.21 -17.82
CA GLU A 181 1.17 -3.41 -17.30
C GLU A 181 0.44 -4.70 -17.71
N ILE A 182 -0.90 -4.73 -17.57
CA ILE A 182 -1.71 -5.87 -18.03
C ILE A 182 -1.63 -6.04 -19.55
N ILE A 183 -1.74 -4.95 -20.31
CA ILE A 183 -1.70 -4.99 -21.77
C ILE A 183 -0.35 -5.54 -22.25
N ASP A 184 0.75 -5.06 -21.69
CA ASP A 184 2.10 -5.49 -22.04
C ASP A 184 2.34 -6.96 -21.61
N PHE A 185 1.80 -7.36 -20.46
CA PHE A 185 1.85 -8.76 -20.03
C PHE A 185 1.09 -9.69 -21.00
N ILE A 186 -0.11 -9.29 -21.47
CA ILE A 186 -0.89 -10.06 -22.46
C ILE A 186 -0.13 -10.18 -23.78
N LYS A 187 0.52 -9.11 -24.26
CA LYS A 187 1.32 -9.16 -25.50
C LYS A 187 2.45 -10.17 -25.40
N ASN A 188 3.13 -10.22 -24.26
CA ASN A 188 4.23 -11.16 -24.01
C ASN A 188 3.73 -12.58 -23.67
N ASN A 189 2.49 -12.70 -23.21
CA ASN A 189 1.86 -13.97 -22.83
C ASN A 189 0.44 -14.06 -23.42
N PRO A 190 0.30 -14.29 -24.74
CA PRO A 190 -1.01 -14.33 -25.43
C PRO A 190 -1.96 -15.41 -24.87
N LYS A 191 -1.38 -16.34 -24.11
CA LYS A 191 -1.99 -17.47 -23.45
C LYS A 191 -2.09 -17.23 -21.93
N ALA A 192 -2.22 -15.99 -21.44
CA ALA A 192 -2.41 -15.71 -20.02
C ALA A 192 -3.89 -15.86 -19.59
N THR A 193 -4.17 -16.54 -18.48
CA THR A 193 -5.50 -16.59 -17.88
C THR A 193 -5.77 -15.35 -17.01
N GLN A 194 -7.04 -15.13 -16.61
CA GLN A 194 -7.37 -14.06 -15.65
C GLN A 194 -6.62 -14.23 -14.32
N ARG A 195 -6.38 -15.47 -13.90
CA ARG A 195 -5.62 -15.76 -12.68
C ARG A 195 -4.16 -15.32 -12.84
N ASP A 196 -3.55 -15.64 -13.98
CA ASP A 196 -2.17 -15.27 -14.27
C ASP A 196 -2.01 -13.75 -14.31
N LEU A 197 -2.94 -13.05 -14.97
CA LEU A 197 -2.94 -11.58 -15.00
C LEU A 197 -3.06 -10.99 -13.60
N ASN A 198 -4.01 -11.49 -12.80
CA ASN A 198 -4.25 -10.93 -11.48
C ASN A 198 -3.05 -11.14 -10.54
N SER A 199 -2.43 -12.31 -10.61
CA SER A 199 -1.28 -12.68 -9.78
C SER A 199 -0.03 -11.90 -10.19
N ASN A 200 0.31 -11.88 -11.48
CA ASN A 200 1.54 -11.24 -11.97
C ASN A 200 1.46 -9.72 -11.94
N CYS A 201 0.32 -9.14 -12.32
CA CYS A 201 0.13 -7.68 -12.31
C CYS A 201 -0.34 -7.14 -10.95
N ARG A 202 -0.51 -8.01 -9.94
CA ARG A 202 -0.97 -7.69 -8.58
C ARG A 202 -2.21 -6.78 -8.57
N THR A 203 -3.22 -7.14 -9.34
CA THR A 203 -4.44 -6.34 -9.50
C THR A 203 -5.60 -7.21 -9.98
N HIS A 204 -6.83 -6.69 -10.00
CA HIS A 204 -7.97 -7.41 -10.55
C HIS A 204 -8.33 -6.84 -11.92
N VAL A 205 -8.24 -7.64 -12.99
CA VAL A 205 -8.55 -7.20 -14.35
C VAL A 205 -9.96 -6.57 -14.45
N GLN A 206 -10.94 -7.14 -13.75
CA GLN A 206 -12.33 -6.67 -13.72
C GLN A 206 -12.50 -5.27 -13.10
N SER A 207 -11.62 -4.85 -12.18
CA SER A 207 -11.69 -3.50 -11.62
C SER A 207 -11.08 -2.45 -12.56
N LEU A 208 -10.24 -2.87 -13.50
CA LEU A 208 -9.53 -1.99 -14.43
C LEU A 208 -10.25 -1.85 -15.77
N PHE A 209 -10.85 -2.91 -16.29
CA PHE A 209 -11.51 -2.96 -17.60
C PHE A 209 -13.00 -3.28 -17.45
N LYS A 210 -13.88 -2.46 -18.04
CA LYS A 210 -15.34 -2.62 -17.94
C LYS A 210 -15.82 -3.92 -18.58
N GLY A 211 -15.21 -4.33 -19.68
CA GLY A 211 -15.44 -5.62 -20.34
C GLY A 211 -14.57 -6.76 -19.79
N GLY A 212 -13.95 -6.59 -18.63
CA GLY A 212 -13.10 -7.58 -17.99
C GLY A 212 -11.90 -8.00 -18.85
N ILE A 213 -11.57 -9.29 -18.83
CA ILE A 213 -10.40 -9.84 -19.54
C ILE A 213 -10.50 -9.67 -21.07
N TYR A 214 -11.70 -9.75 -21.64
CA TYR A 214 -11.91 -9.60 -23.08
C TYR A 214 -11.52 -8.20 -23.56
N GLU A 215 -11.89 -7.16 -22.81
CA GLU A 215 -11.50 -5.78 -23.14
C GLU A 215 -9.97 -5.59 -23.02
N ALA A 216 -9.33 -6.23 -22.03
CA ALA A 216 -7.88 -6.18 -21.88
C ALA A 216 -7.15 -6.79 -23.09
N TYR A 217 -7.61 -7.97 -23.55
CA TYR A 217 -7.08 -8.62 -24.77
C TYR A 217 -7.33 -7.79 -26.04
N LYS A 218 -8.54 -7.24 -26.19
CA LYS A 218 -8.87 -6.34 -27.32
C LYS A 218 -7.93 -5.13 -27.35
N ARG A 219 -7.69 -4.48 -26.21
CA ARG A 219 -6.75 -3.34 -26.11
C ARG A 219 -5.29 -3.75 -26.32
N ALA A 220 -4.93 -4.98 -25.99
CA ALA A 220 -3.60 -5.53 -26.29
C ALA A 220 -3.41 -5.86 -27.78
N LYS A 221 -4.47 -5.84 -28.59
CA LYS A 221 -4.47 -6.28 -30.00
C LYS A 221 -4.04 -7.75 -30.14
N VAL A 222 -4.43 -8.57 -29.17
CA VAL A 222 -4.15 -10.02 -29.14
C VAL A 222 -5.48 -10.76 -29.14
N SER A 223 -5.62 -11.77 -30.00
CA SER A 223 -6.80 -12.63 -30.03
C SER A 223 -6.98 -13.35 -28.70
N TYR A 224 -8.16 -13.26 -28.12
CA TYR A 224 -8.46 -13.98 -26.90
C TYR A 224 -8.46 -15.50 -27.17
N PRO A 225 -7.81 -16.33 -26.34
CA PRO A 225 -7.77 -17.78 -26.54
C PRO A 225 -9.11 -18.42 -26.16
N TYR A 226 -10.10 -18.31 -27.06
CA TYR A 226 -11.47 -18.82 -26.87
C TYR A 226 -11.54 -20.33 -26.62
N GLU A 227 -10.56 -21.08 -27.13
CA GLU A 227 -10.37 -22.53 -26.88
C GLU A 227 -10.33 -22.90 -25.39
N ARG A 228 -10.00 -21.94 -24.51
CA ARG A 228 -9.92 -22.14 -23.05
C ARG A 228 -11.22 -21.90 -22.31
N ILE A 229 -12.20 -21.29 -22.95
CA ILE A 229 -13.53 -21.23 -22.39
C ILE A 229 -13.94 -22.70 -22.32
N LYS A 230 -13.77 -23.32 -21.15
CA LYS A 230 -14.37 -24.61 -20.85
C LYS A 230 -15.85 -24.39 -21.12
N VAL A 231 -16.29 -24.85 -22.27
CA VAL A 231 -17.68 -24.84 -22.66
C VAL A 231 -18.32 -25.86 -21.72
N TYR A 232 -18.67 -25.43 -20.51
CA TYR A 232 -19.49 -26.24 -19.63
C TYR A 232 -20.70 -26.66 -20.47
N GLY A 233 -21.08 -27.94 -20.43
CA GLY A 233 -22.00 -28.57 -21.39
C GLY A 233 -23.31 -27.81 -21.64
N VAL A 234 -23.66 -26.88 -20.75
CA VAL A 234 -24.71 -25.85 -20.87
C VAL A 234 -24.61 -25.00 -22.15
N VAL A 235 -23.46 -24.83 -22.80
CA VAL A 235 -23.35 -23.98 -24.02
C VAL A 235 -23.30 -24.80 -25.31
N ILE A 236 -22.99 -26.11 -25.24
CA ILE A 236 -22.96 -26.99 -26.42
C ILE A 236 -24.39 -27.43 -26.75
N LYS A 237 -24.90 -27.03 -27.93
CA LYS A 237 -26.29 -27.31 -28.35
C LYS A 237 -26.63 -28.81 -28.31
N ASP A 238 -25.73 -29.66 -28.76
CA ASP A 238 -25.95 -31.12 -28.78
C ASP A 238 -26.05 -31.71 -27.38
N ILE A 239 -25.22 -31.25 -26.43
CA ILE A 239 -25.29 -31.70 -25.04
C ILE A 239 -26.62 -31.25 -24.40
N LYS A 240 -27.07 -30.03 -24.69
CA LYS A 240 -28.38 -29.52 -24.24
C LYS A 240 -29.53 -30.35 -24.78
N ARG A 241 -29.53 -30.64 -26.10
CA ARG A 241 -30.56 -31.46 -26.74
C ARG A 241 -30.61 -32.85 -26.10
N ARG A 242 -29.46 -33.51 -26.01
CA ARG A 242 -29.32 -34.84 -25.40
C ARG A 242 -29.77 -34.89 -23.94
N ALA A 243 -29.41 -33.88 -23.13
CA ALA A 243 -29.82 -33.81 -21.74
C ALA A 243 -31.34 -33.64 -21.60
N ARG A 244 -31.98 -32.84 -22.46
CA ARG A 244 -33.45 -32.71 -22.50
C ARG A 244 -34.14 -34.00 -22.92
N GLU A 245 -33.64 -34.66 -23.98
CA GLU A 245 -34.15 -35.96 -24.42
C GLU A 245 -34.05 -37.02 -23.32
N PHE A 246 -32.93 -37.02 -22.57
CA PHE A 246 -32.78 -37.88 -21.40
C PHE A 246 -33.81 -37.53 -20.32
N GLU A 247 -33.95 -36.26 -19.95
CA GLU A 247 -34.94 -35.80 -18.97
C GLU A 247 -36.37 -36.19 -19.35
N ASP A 248 -36.78 -35.94 -20.60
CA ASP A 248 -38.10 -36.26 -21.13
C ASP A 248 -38.38 -37.76 -21.05
N ARG A 249 -37.40 -38.60 -21.40
CA ARG A 249 -37.52 -40.06 -21.33
C ARG A 249 -37.67 -40.56 -19.90
N ILE A 250 -36.92 -40.00 -18.96
CA ILE A 250 -37.04 -40.34 -17.53
C ILE A 250 -38.39 -39.91 -16.99
N VAL A 251 -38.83 -38.69 -17.29
CA VAL A 251 -40.15 -38.19 -16.85
C VAL A 251 -41.28 -39.06 -17.38
N LEU A 252 -41.25 -39.44 -18.66
CA LEU A 252 -42.25 -40.32 -19.26
C LEU A 252 -42.33 -41.67 -18.53
N LYS A 253 -41.19 -42.25 -18.16
CA LYS A 253 -41.14 -43.49 -17.37
C LYS A 253 -41.70 -43.28 -15.96
N LEU A 254 -41.37 -42.17 -15.30
CA LEU A 254 -41.87 -41.85 -13.97
C LEU A 254 -43.40 -41.68 -13.95
N SER A 255 -43.99 -41.13 -15.03
CA SER A 255 -45.44 -41.02 -15.17
C SER A 255 -46.16 -42.37 -15.17
N GLY A 256 -45.47 -43.46 -15.55
CA GLY A 256 -46.00 -44.83 -15.41
C GLY A 256 -46.11 -45.31 -13.96
N TYR A 257 -45.44 -44.64 -13.01
CA TYR A 257 -45.43 -45.02 -11.60
C TYR A 257 -46.26 -44.09 -10.71
N GLY A 258 -46.66 -42.91 -11.18
CA GLY A 258 -47.45 -41.97 -10.39
C GLY A 258 -47.64 -40.62 -11.09
N LYS A 259 -48.22 -39.65 -10.39
CA LYS A 259 -48.40 -38.29 -10.89
C LYS A 259 -47.05 -37.57 -10.87
N VAL A 260 -46.63 -37.03 -12.01
CA VAL A 260 -45.35 -36.31 -12.14
C VAL A 260 -45.62 -34.84 -12.47
N ASN A 261 -45.10 -33.94 -11.64
CA ASN A 261 -45.06 -32.50 -11.93
C ASN A 261 -43.63 -32.11 -12.28
N ARG A 262 -43.41 -31.49 -13.45
CA ARG A 262 -42.08 -31.08 -13.92
C ARG A 262 -41.75 -29.64 -13.49
N LEU A 263 -40.45 -29.32 -13.46
CA LEU A 263 -39.92 -27.97 -13.26
C LEU A 263 -40.56 -27.25 -12.08
N VAL A 264 -40.61 -27.93 -10.94
CA VAL A 264 -41.34 -27.45 -9.77
C VAL A 264 -40.50 -26.44 -9.01
N LYS A 265 -41.04 -25.24 -8.85
CA LYS A 265 -40.38 -24.14 -8.14
C LYS A 265 -40.24 -24.46 -6.64
N SER A 266 -39.03 -24.33 -6.13
CA SER A 266 -38.68 -24.39 -4.70
C SER A 266 -38.23 -23.02 -4.21
N LYS A 267 -37.96 -22.87 -2.90
CA LYS A 267 -37.42 -21.61 -2.36
C LYS A 267 -36.00 -21.35 -2.88
N ARG A 268 -35.27 -22.41 -3.21
CA ARG A 268 -33.83 -22.38 -3.55
C ARG A 268 -33.51 -22.69 -5.02
N GLY A 269 -34.52 -22.82 -5.88
CA GLY A 269 -34.34 -23.13 -7.30
C GLY A 269 -35.53 -23.85 -7.92
N PHE A 270 -35.27 -24.67 -8.93
CA PHE A 270 -36.26 -25.54 -9.56
C PHE A 270 -35.79 -26.98 -9.42
N ALA A 271 -36.69 -27.86 -8.96
CA ALA A 271 -36.48 -29.29 -9.02
C ALA A 271 -36.93 -29.80 -10.40
N ASP A 272 -36.20 -30.76 -10.97
CA ASP A 272 -36.52 -31.28 -12.31
C ASP A 272 -37.93 -31.92 -12.33
N ALA A 273 -38.27 -32.72 -11.30
CA ALA A 273 -39.62 -33.23 -11.13
C ALA A 273 -40.00 -33.55 -9.66
N VAL A 274 -41.30 -33.61 -9.41
CA VAL A 274 -41.92 -34.16 -8.19
C VAL A 274 -42.79 -35.33 -8.58
N LEU A 275 -42.50 -36.51 -8.04
CA LEU A 275 -43.29 -37.72 -8.22
C LEU A 275 -44.20 -37.92 -7.00
N GLU A 276 -45.49 -38.12 -7.25
CA GLU A 276 -46.48 -38.41 -6.21
C GLU A 276 -47.16 -39.76 -6.49
N ARG A 277 -47.15 -40.65 -5.49
CA ARG A 277 -47.77 -41.98 -5.56
C ARG A 277 -48.38 -42.34 -4.21
N LYS A 278 -49.66 -42.74 -4.20
CA LYS A 278 -50.38 -43.16 -2.99
C LYS A 278 -50.23 -42.16 -1.82
N GLY A 279 -50.34 -40.86 -2.11
CA GLY A 279 -50.19 -39.78 -1.13
C GLY A 279 -48.75 -39.51 -0.64
N LYS A 280 -47.75 -40.27 -1.10
CA LYS A 280 -46.33 -40.04 -0.80
C LYS A 280 -45.68 -39.26 -1.95
N LYS A 281 -44.85 -38.28 -1.60
CA LYS A 281 -44.08 -37.46 -2.56
C LYS A 281 -42.60 -37.85 -2.55
N ALA A 282 -41.96 -37.71 -3.70
CA ALA A 282 -40.52 -37.83 -3.87
C ALA A 282 -40.01 -36.73 -4.81
N ILE A 283 -38.88 -36.11 -4.46
CA ILE A 283 -38.24 -35.11 -5.33
C ILE A 283 -37.25 -35.80 -6.25
N VAL A 284 -37.33 -35.52 -7.54
CA VAL A 284 -36.50 -36.15 -8.57
C VAL A 284 -35.63 -35.09 -9.24
N GLU A 285 -34.34 -35.37 -9.30
CA GLU A 285 -33.35 -34.58 -10.03
C GLU A 285 -32.69 -35.47 -11.08
N ILE A 286 -32.66 -35.01 -12.33
CA ILE A 286 -32.21 -35.78 -13.49
C ILE A 286 -30.89 -35.18 -14.01
N LYS A 287 -29.85 -36.01 -14.12
CA LYS A 287 -28.51 -35.58 -14.51
C LYS A 287 -27.91 -36.51 -15.56
N ASP A 288 -27.88 -36.03 -16.79
CA ASP A 288 -27.27 -36.73 -17.93
C ASP A 288 -25.73 -36.56 -17.97
N TYR A 289 -25.06 -37.03 -16.91
CA TYR A 289 -23.62 -37.06 -16.82
C TYR A 289 -23.06 -38.35 -17.44
N GLN A 290 -22.24 -38.21 -18.48
CA GLN A 290 -21.59 -39.33 -19.17
C GLN A 290 -20.18 -39.60 -18.65
N SER A 291 -19.41 -38.53 -18.42
CA SER A 291 -18.01 -38.59 -18.01
C SER A 291 -17.80 -38.41 -16.50
N HIS A 292 -18.79 -37.84 -15.80
CA HIS A 292 -18.70 -37.53 -14.38
C HIS A 292 -19.71 -38.33 -13.56
N LYS A 293 -19.30 -38.72 -12.36
CA LYS A 293 -20.20 -39.34 -11.39
C LYS A 293 -20.95 -38.24 -10.65
N ILE A 294 -22.17 -38.55 -10.21
CA ILE A 294 -22.89 -37.74 -9.23
C ILE A 294 -22.01 -37.53 -8.01
N SER A 295 -21.82 -36.28 -7.61
CA SER A 295 -21.00 -35.92 -6.46
C SER A 295 -21.87 -35.64 -5.23
N LEU A 296 -21.22 -35.42 -4.08
CA LEU A 296 -21.92 -35.08 -2.85
C LEU A 296 -22.63 -33.72 -2.95
N SER A 297 -22.19 -32.80 -3.82
CA SER A 297 -22.86 -31.50 -3.96
C SER A 297 -24.24 -31.63 -4.60
N GLU A 298 -24.44 -32.53 -5.57
CA GLU A 298 -25.76 -32.81 -6.15
C GLU A 298 -26.69 -33.41 -5.11
N ALA A 299 -26.22 -34.36 -4.29
CA ALA A 299 -27.00 -34.91 -3.18
C ALA A 299 -27.38 -33.85 -2.15
N LYS A 300 -26.46 -32.94 -1.81
CA LYS A 300 -26.74 -31.80 -0.92
C LYS A 300 -27.73 -30.81 -1.54
N GLN A 301 -27.68 -30.59 -2.86
CA GLN A 301 -28.66 -29.74 -3.56
C GLN A 301 -30.05 -30.37 -3.51
N LEU A 302 -30.18 -31.66 -3.84
CA LEU A 302 -31.47 -32.35 -3.74
C LEU A 302 -32.01 -32.34 -2.30
N ASN A 303 -31.15 -32.50 -1.30
CA ASN A 303 -31.57 -32.39 0.11
C ASN A 303 -32.20 -31.04 0.44
N LYS A 304 -31.73 -29.94 -0.17
CA LYS A 304 -32.34 -28.62 0.01
C LYS A 304 -33.76 -28.56 -0.56
N TYR A 305 -34.02 -29.25 -1.67
CA TYR A 305 -35.38 -29.35 -2.22
C TYR A 305 -36.27 -30.22 -1.34
N LEU A 306 -35.74 -31.33 -0.81
CA LEU A 306 -36.47 -32.16 0.16
C LEU A 306 -36.96 -31.35 1.37
N GLU A 307 -36.09 -30.50 1.93
CA GLU A 307 -36.47 -29.55 2.98
C GLU A 307 -37.54 -28.56 2.54
N ASP A 308 -37.40 -27.98 1.32
CA ASP A 308 -38.35 -26.98 0.81
C ASP A 308 -39.75 -27.55 0.55
N PHE A 309 -39.85 -28.85 0.20
CA PHE A 309 -41.10 -29.56 -0.09
C PHE A 309 -41.59 -30.43 1.07
N GLU A 310 -40.96 -30.35 2.25
CA GLU A 310 -41.28 -31.16 3.43
C GLU A 310 -41.34 -32.67 3.13
N CYS A 311 -40.45 -33.13 2.25
CA CYS A 311 -40.37 -34.49 1.76
C CYS A 311 -39.12 -35.18 2.30
N LYS A 312 -39.20 -36.48 2.61
CA LYS A 312 -38.06 -37.26 3.12
C LYS A 312 -37.36 -38.13 2.07
N LEU A 313 -37.88 -38.18 0.83
CA LEU A 313 -37.37 -39.08 -0.22
C LEU A 313 -36.97 -38.34 -1.48
N GLY A 314 -35.73 -38.52 -1.90
CA GLY A 314 -35.19 -37.98 -3.15
C GLY A 314 -34.64 -39.05 -4.09
N PHE A 315 -34.76 -38.82 -5.39
CA PHE A 315 -34.15 -39.62 -6.44
C PHE A 315 -33.22 -38.76 -7.30
N LEU A 316 -31.96 -39.17 -7.42
CA LEU A 316 -31.00 -38.64 -8.41
C LEU A 316 -30.94 -39.64 -9.55
N VAL A 317 -31.56 -39.33 -10.68
CA VAL A 317 -31.56 -40.20 -11.84
C VAL A 317 -30.42 -39.79 -12.77
N CYS A 318 -29.53 -40.73 -13.08
CA CYS A 318 -28.35 -40.45 -13.89
C CYS A 318 -28.09 -41.54 -14.93
N SER A 319 -27.35 -41.19 -15.98
CA SER A 319 -26.97 -42.16 -17.01
C SER A 319 -25.87 -43.12 -16.56
N LYS A 320 -25.07 -42.73 -15.56
CA LYS A 320 -23.97 -43.54 -15.02
C LYS A 320 -23.91 -43.44 -13.49
N LYS A 321 -24.14 -44.56 -12.81
CA LYS A 321 -24.22 -44.64 -11.36
C LYS A 321 -22.85 -44.44 -10.70
N PRO A 322 -22.76 -43.65 -9.62
CA PRO A 322 -21.60 -43.66 -8.73
C PRO A 322 -21.51 -44.96 -7.93
N LYS A 323 -20.34 -45.25 -7.34
CA LYS A 323 -20.19 -46.38 -6.39
C LYS A 323 -21.07 -46.22 -5.14
N LYS A 324 -21.24 -44.99 -4.68
CA LYS A 324 -22.12 -44.64 -3.56
C LYS A 324 -23.44 -44.15 -4.12
N ASP A 325 -24.48 -44.95 -3.96
CA ASP A 325 -25.79 -44.74 -4.56
C ASP A 325 -26.89 -44.44 -3.55
N LYS A 326 -26.55 -44.36 -2.27
CA LYS A 326 -27.46 -44.00 -1.19
C LYS A 326 -26.84 -42.94 -0.31
N PHE A 327 -27.61 -41.91 0.02
CA PHE A 327 -27.24 -40.83 0.91
C PHE A 327 -28.33 -40.67 1.97
N LEU A 328 -27.92 -40.68 3.23
CA LEU A 328 -28.75 -40.33 4.37
C LEU A 328 -28.24 -38.99 4.91
N ILE A 329 -29.09 -37.95 4.86
CA ILE A 329 -28.77 -36.60 5.33
C ILE A 329 -29.86 -36.20 6.31
N GLY A 330 -29.55 -36.26 7.61
CA GLY A 330 -30.57 -36.17 8.65
C GLY A 330 -31.61 -37.28 8.48
N ASN A 331 -32.89 -36.91 8.39
CA ASN A 331 -34.00 -37.84 8.17
C ASN A 331 -34.33 -38.09 6.68
N ASN A 332 -33.59 -37.46 5.76
CA ASN A 332 -33.84 -37.53 4.33
C ASN A 332 -33.02 -38.64 3.67
N ARG A 333 -33.69 -39.45 2.85
CA ARG A 333 -33.12 -40.56 2.10
C ARG A 333 -33.04 -40.18 0.63
N ILE A 334 -31.85 -40.21 0.05
CA ILE A 334 -31.62 -39.94 -1.37
C ILE A 334 -31.03 -41.18 -2.02
N TYR A 335 -31.66 -41.65 -3.09
CA TYR A 335 -31.21 -42.77 -3.91
C TYR A 335 -30.71 -42.26 -5.25
N VAL A 336 -29.55 -42.72 -5.67
CA VAL A 336 -29.05 -42.51 -7.03
C VAL A 336 -29.41 -43.72 -7.85
N LEU A 337 -30.16 -43.51 -8.93
CA LEU A 337 -30.68 -44.57 -9.78
C LEU A 337 -30.21 -44.39 -11.22
N GLU A 338 -29.95 -45.50 -11.88
CA GLU A 338 -29.89 -45.55 -13.35
C GLU A 338 -31.30 -45.76 -13.94
N GLU A 339 -31.43 -45.49 -15.24
CA GLU A 339 -32.69 -45.60 -15.97
C GLU A 339 -33.32 -47.00 -15.88
N SER A 340 -32.51 -48.06 -15.80
CA SER A 340 -32.94 -49.46 -15.65
C SER A 340 -33.48 -49.79 -14.25
N GLU A 341 -33.17 -48.97 -13.25
CA GLU A 341 -33.56 -49.15 -11.85
C GLU A 341 -34.82 -48.37 -11.48
N LEU A 342 -35.37 -47.56 -12.39
CA LEU A 342 -36.60 -46.80 -12.13
C LEU A 342 -37.78 -47.70 -11.77
N LYS A 343 -37.79 -48.96 -12.22
CA LYS A 343 -38.77 -49.97 -11.85
C LYS A 343 -38.83 -50.26 -10.34
N ASN A 344 -37.78 -49.92 -9.59
CA ASN A 344 -37.71 -50.12 -8.15
C ASN A 344 -38.40 -48.98 -7.37
N ILE A 345 -38.67 -47.84 -8.01
CA ILE A 345 -39.23 -46.64 -7.34
C ILE A 345 -40.52 -46.94 -6.57
N PRO A 346 -41.51 -47.69 -7.11
CA PRO A 346 -42.72 -48.03 -6.36
C PRO A 346 -42.41 -48.71 -5.03
N SER A 347 -41.52 -49.72 -5.03
CA SER A 347 -41.14 -50.43 -3.80
C SER A 347 -40.43 -49.54 -2.79
N ILE A 348 -39.58 -48.61 -3.26
CA ILE A 348 -38.83 -47.70 -2.40
C ILE A 348 -39.76 -46.67 -1.76
N ILE A 349 -40.72 -46.11 -2.51
CA ILE A 349 -41.71 -45.15 -1.98
C ILE A 349 -42.61 -45.84 -0.94
N GLU A 350 -43.06 -47.05 -1.25
CA GLU A 350 -44.03 -47.77 -0.42
C GLU A 350 -43.39 -48.27 0.88
N GLY A 351 -42.14 -48.76 0.85
CA GLY A 351 -41.39 -49.24 2.01
C GLY A 351 -40.88 -48.19 3.00
N LEU A 352 -41.30 -46.92 2.87
CA LEU A 352 -41.01 -45.84 3.83
C LEU A 352 -41.98 -45.78 5.02
N SER A 353 -42.43 -46.94 5.53
CA SER A 353 -43.23 -47.03 6.75
C SER A 353 -42.47 -46.52 7.96
#